data_AF-A0A482ZMG3-F1
#
_entry.id   AF-A0A482ZMG3-F1
#
_cell.length_a   1.000
_cell.length_b   1.000
_cell.length_c   1.000
_cell.angle_alpha   90.00
_cell.angle_beta   90.00
_cell.angle_gamma   90.00
#
_symmetry.space_group_name_H-M   'P 1'
#
loop_
_entity.id
_entity.type
_entity.pdbx_description
1 polymer ?
#
loop_
_entity_poly.entity_id
_entity_poly.type
_entity_poly.pdbx_seq_one_letter_code
_entity_poly.pdbx_strand_id
1 'polypeptide(L)'
;MSIDFNAEVLKWRDTLGSSTSARGSTTLPQEHAHDTPGFIVVGDNIDKHVAPRDMRSDHQAKSIHHFHSYAALNRVDIPQCSSNKPQCAVDTLPVCTFLPSASDCTALKENYTILAARIIVADIPFFQHLKEFVLDHIQHQYSEQMKQKSVTVSPFYTTPQVASDKVATYRFP
;
A
#
# COMPACT_ATOMS: atom_id res chain seq x y z
N MET A 1 6.40 -24.72 -14.90
CA MET A 1 5.94 -23.90 -16.04
C MET A 1 6.24 -22.46 -15.66
N SER A 2 7.30 -21.88 -16.22
CA SER A 2 7.76 -20.52 -15.89
C SER A 2 6.91 -19.54 -16.70
N ILE A 3 6.15 -18.69 -16.02
CA ILE A 3 5.51 -17.55 -16.66
C ILE A 3 6.53 -16.42 -16.61
N ASP A 4 6.85 -15.88 -17.78
CA ASP A 4 7.82 -14.79 -17.94
C ASP A 4 7.17 -13.49 -17.43
N PHE A 5 7.69 -12.98 -16.32
CA PHE A 5 7.24 -11.75 -15.65
C PHE A 5 7.17 -10.56 -16.62
N ASN A 6 8.08 -10.52 -17.61
CA ASN A 6 8.07 -9.47 -18.62
C ASN A 6 6.82 -9.55 -19.51
N ALA A 7 6.33 -10.74 -19.83
CA ALA A 7 5.18 -10.92 -20.71
C ALA A 7 3.86 -10.48 -20.04
N GLU A 8 3.70 -10.71 -18.73
CA GLU A 8 2.50 -10.30 -18.01
C GLU A 8 2.48 -8.78 -17.75
N VAL A 9 3.63 -8.18 -17.42
CA VAL A 9 3.77 -6.72 -17.29
C VAL A 9 3.58 -6.02 -18.66
N LEU A 10 4.10 -6.59 -19.75
CA LEU A 10 3.86 -6.09 -21.12
C LEU A 10 2.39 -6.19 -21.52
N LYS A 11 1.67 -7.25 -21.11
CA LYS A 11 0.24 -7.38 -21.35
C LYS A 11 -0.56 -6.25 -20.71
N TRP A 12 -0.14 -5.74 -19.56
CA TRP A 12 -0.78 -4.59 -18.91
C TRP A 12 -0.47 -3.27 -19.61
N ARG A 13 0.75 -3.10 -20.14
CA ARG A 13 1.10 -1.97 -21.01
C ARG A 13 0.19 -1.91 -22.25
N ASP A 14 -0.04 -3.07 -22.88
CA ASP A 14 -0.81 -3.13 -24.13
C ASP A 14 -2.34 -3.02 -23.88
N THR A 15 -2.84 -3.50 -22.74
CA THR A 15 -4.27 -3.38 -22.36
C THR A 15 -4.66 -1.94 -21.99
N LEU A 16 -3.71 -1.16 -21.45
CA LEU A 16 -3.90 0.27 -21.13
C LEU A 16 -3.73 1.18 -22.35
N GLY A 17 -3.04 0.73 -23.41
CA GLY A 17 -2.87 1.48 -24.66
C GLY A 17 -4.04 1.41 -25.66
N SER A 18 -5.07 0.60 -25.40
CA SER A 18 -6.17 0.39 -26.35
C SER A 18 -7.31 1.43 -26.28
N SER A 19 -7.20 2.46 -25.44
CA SER A 19 -8.17 3.58 -25.40
C SER A 19 -7.61 4.89 -25.95
N THR A 20 -7.05 4.89 -27.17
CA THR A 20 -6.89 6.13 -27.93
C THR A 20 -6.86 5.84 -29.43
N SER A 21 -7.96 6.13 -30.12
CA SER A 21 -8.02 6.12 -31.59
C SER A 21 -7.93 7.55 -32.13
N ALA A 22 -6.88 7.76 -32.93
CA ALA A 22 -6.76 8.65 -34.10
C ALA A 22 -6.77 10.19 -33.91
N ARG A 23 -5.58 10.80 -34.07
CA ARG A 23 -5.24 11.70 -35.21
C ARG A 23 -3.78 12.17 -35.12
N GLY A 24 -3.07 12.13 -36.25
CA GLY A 24 -1.66 12.52 -36.34
C GLY A 24 -1.41 14.01 -36.53
N SER A 25 -0.21 14.46 -36.14
CA SER A 25 0.66 15.39 -36.88
C SER A 25 1.97 15.57 -36.10
N THR A 26 3.06 15.65 -36.85
CA THR A 26 4.47 15.71 -36.48
C THR A 26 4.85 16.93 -35.63
N THR A 27 5.32 16.71 -34.40
CA THR A 27 6.30 17.53 -33.65
C THR A 27 7.04 16.63 -32.66
N LEU A 28 8.31 16.93 -32.37
CA LEU A 28 9.16 16.17 -31.43
C LEU A 28 8.43 16.01 -30.08
N PRO A 29 8.35 14.80 -29.49
CA PRO A 29 7.58 14.61 -28.28
C PRO A 29 8.31 15.28 -27.12
N GLN A 30 7.75 16.41 -26.68
CA GLN A 30 7.85 16.89 -25.31
C GLN A 30 7.43 15.73 -24.41
N GLU A 31 8.21 15.45 -23.35
CA GLU A 31 7.91 14.38 -22.38
C GLU A 31 6.52 14.54 -21.77
N HIS A 32 5.53 13.89 -22.37
CA HIS A 32 4.22 13.64 -21.79
C HIS A 32 4.12 12.14 -21.54
N ALA A 33 4.83 11.66 -20.50
CA ALA A 33 4.70 10.30 -20.02
C ALA A 33 3.91 10.31 -18.69
N HIS A 34 2.61 10.57 -18.77
CA HIS A 34 1.69 10.44 -17.63
C HIS A 34 0.40 9.74 -18.06
N ASP A 35 0.54 8.57 -18.68
CA ASP A 35 -0.62 7.78 -19.13
C ASP A 35 -0.61 6.36 -18.56
N THR A 36 0.08 6.15 -17.43
CA THR A 36 0.02 4.87 -16.73
C THR A 36 0.15 5.09 -15.23
N PRO A 37 -0.88 4.75 -14.45
CA PRO A 37 -0.75 4.73 -13.01
C PRO A 37 0.39 3.80 -12.65
N GLY A 38 1.34 4.28 -11.87
CA GLY A 38 2.45 3.44 -11.37
C GLY A 38 1.94 2.26 -10.52
N PHE A 39 2.84 1.45 -9.99
CA PHE A 39 2.50 0.41 -9.02
C PHE A 39 3.30 0.57 -7.74
N ILE A 40 2.70 0.18 -6.62
CA ILE A 40 3.38 0.03 -5.34
C ILE A 40 3.64 -1.46 -5.09
N VAL A 41 4.85 -1.81 -4.68
CA VAL A 41 5.15 -3.16 -4.19
C VAL A 41 4.92 -3.16 -2.69
N VAL A 42 3.99 -4.00 -2.25
CA VAL A 42 3.66 -4.22 -0.84
C VAL A 42 4.22 -5.58 -0.44
N GLY A 43 4.82 -5.65 0.74
CA GLY A 43 5.35 -6.89 1.28
C GLY A 43 5.11 -6.98 2.77
N ASP A 44 4.86 -8.20 3.25
CA ASP A 44 4.66 -8.51 4.66
C ASP A 44 5.35 -9.83 5.05
N ASN A 45 5.80 -9.90 6.30
CA ASN A 45 6.42 -11.10 6.87
C ASN A 45 5.34 -12.02 7.46
N ILE A 46 5.40 -13.30 7.12
CA ILE A 46 4.55 -14.34 7.67
C ILE A 46 5.45 -15.34 8.39
N ASP A 47 5.55 -15.16 9.71
CA ASP A 47 6.33 -16.01 10.58
C ASP A 47 5.42 -17.00 11.32
N LYS A 48 5.80 -18.28 11.31
CA LYS A 48 5.09 -19.32 12.04
C LYS A 48 6.07 -20.15 12.85
N HIS A 49 5.87 -20.12 14.17
CA HIS A 49 6.55 -21.02 15.09
C HIS A 49 5.69 -22.26 15.34
N VAL A 50 6.28 -23.45 15.16
CA VAL A 50 5.64 -24.73 15.41
C VAL A 50 6.41 -25.45 16.51
N ALA A 51 5.84 -25.44 17.71
CA ALA A 51 6.35 -26.22 18.83
C ALA A 51 5.75 -27.64 18.81
N PRO A 52 6.57 -28.70 18.89
CA PRO A 52 6.08 -30.05 19.05
C PRO A 52 5.49 -30.25 20.44
N ARG A 53 4.52 -31.18 20.55
CA ARG A 53 3.95 -31.57 21.85
C ARG A 53 5.00 -32.14 22.80
N ASP A 54 5.85 -33.02 22.28
CA ASP A 54 6.99 -33.59 22.99
C ASP A 54 8.26 -33.34 22.17
N MET A 55 9.19 -32.56 22.71
CA MET A 55 10.43 -32.21 22.02
C MET A 55 11.43 -33.36 22.15
N ARG A 56 11.88 -33.90 21.01
CA ARG A 56 12.86 -35.00 20.94
C ARG A 56 14.03 -34.60 20.05
N SER A 57 15.17 -35.26 20.18
CA SER A 57 16.37 -34.95 19.39
C SER A 57 16.12 -34.98 17.87
N ASP A 58 15.16 -35.79 17.42
CA ASP A 58 14.70 -35.93 16.03
C ASP A 58 13.47 -35.07 15.68
N HIS A 59 12.81 -34.47 16.67
CA HIS A 59 11.60 -33.66 16.51
C HIS A 59 11.69 -32.38 17.36
N GLN A 60 12.32 -31.37 16.76
CA GLN A 60 12.52 -30.04 17.36
C GLN A 60 11.45 -29.04 16.91
N ALA A 61 11.39 -27.91 17.62
CA ALA A 61 10.60 -26.76 17.18
C ALA A 61 11.06 -26.27 15.80
N LYS A 62 10.10 -25.82 14.99
CA LYS A 62 10.37 -25.30 13.65
C LYS A 62 9.93 -23.86 13.58
N SER A 63 10.82 -23.00 13.11
CA SER A 63 10.48 -21.64 12.72
C SER A 63 10.35 -21.58 11.20
N ILE A 64 9.18 -21.19 10.71
CA ILE A 64 8.87 -21.08 9.29
C ILE A 64 8.75 -19.59 8.98
N HIS A 65 9.59 -19.11 8.06
CA HIS A 65 9.64 -17.71 7.66
C HIS A 65 9.22 -17.57 6.21
N HIS A 66 8.11 -16.90 5.97
CA HIS A 66 7.60 -16.59 4.64
C HIS A 66 7.57 -15.07 4.45
N PHE A 67 7.81 -14.63 3.22
CA PHE A 67 7.59 -13.26 2.81
C PHE A 67 6.49 -13.25 1.76
N HIS A 68 5.40 -12.55 2.02
CA HIS A 68 4.34 -12.35 1.04
C HIS A 68 4.53 -11.00 0.40
N SER A 69 4.60 -10.94 -0.94
CA SER A 69 4.65 -9.67 -1.66
C SER A 69 3.72 -9.67 -2.87
N TYR A 70 3.18 -8.50 -3.17
CA TYR A 70 2.37 -8.24 -4.35
C TYR A 70 2.57 -6.80 -4.85
N ALA A 71 2.34 -6.58 -6.13
CA ALA A 71 2.25 -5.25 -6.71
C ALA A 71 0.78 -4.82 -6.73
N ALA A 72 0.48 -3.60 -6.29
CA ALA A 72 -0.83 -2.98 -6.41
C ALA A 72 -0.75 -1.79 -7.37
N LEU A 73 -1.68 -1.71 -8.32
CA LEU A 73 -1.77 -0.57 -9.22
C LEU A 73 -2.22 0.69 -8.45
N ASN A 74 -1.55 1.80 -8.69
CA ASN A 74 -1.98 3.10 -8.19
C ASN A 74 -3.29 3.49 -8.87
N ARG A 75 -4.21 4.10 -8.11
CA ARG A 75 -5.50 4.56 -8.67
C ARG A 75 -5.51 6.04 -9.03
N VAL A 76 -4.56 6.78 -8.46
CA VAL A 76 -4.48 8.23 -8.55
C VAL A 76 -3.03 8.58 -8.81
N ASP A 77 -2.82 9.31 -9.88
CA ASP A 77 -1.54 9.96 -10.13
C ASP A 77 -1.53 11.31 -9.41
N ILE A 78 -0.45 11.57 -8.68
CA ILE A 78 -0.26 12.77 -7.86
C ILE A 78 0.91 13.57 -8.47
N PRO A 79 0.71 14.25 -9.61
CA PRO A 79 1.80 14.93 -10.33
C PRO A 79 2.46 16.02 -9.46
N GLN A 80 1.71 16.65 -8.55
CA GLN A 80 2.21 17.65 -7.62
C GLN A 80 3.23 17.10 -6.61
N CYS A 81 3.33 15.77 -6.45
CA CYS A 81 4.29 15.11 -5.58
C CYS A 81 5.48 14.50 -6.35
N SER A 82 5.80 15.02 -7.54
CA SER A 82 6.96 14.53 -8.31
C SER A 82 8.28 14.69 -7.51
N SER A 83 9.05 13.61 -7.39
CA SER A 83 10.34 13.60 -6.67
C SER A 83 11.51 14.08 -7.54
N ASN A 84 11.23 14.76 -8.65
CA ASN A 84 12.23 15.06 -9.66
C ASN A 84 13.30 16.04 -9.18
N LYS A 85 13.00 16.88 -8.18
CA LYS A 85 13.92 17.86 -7.60
C LYS A 85 13.61 18.10 -6.11
N PRO A 86 14.62 18.41 -5.28
CA PRO A 86 14.38 18.85 -3.91
C PRO A 86 13.53 20.12 -3.90
N GLN A 87 12.52 20.17 -3.02
CA GLN A 87 11.58 21.29 -2.92
C GLN A 87 12.21 22.53 -2.25
N CYS A 88 13.12 22.33 -1.31
CA CYS A 88 13.98 23.39 -0.75
C CYS A 88 15.25 22.80 -0.13
N ALA A 89 16.20 23.67 0.24
CA ALA A 89 17.41 23.27 0.95
C ALA A 89 17.09 23.04 2.45
N VAL A 90 17.60 21.94 3.01
CA VAL A 90 17.27 21.47 4.38
C VAL A 90 17.72 22.46 5.46
N ASP A 91 18.85 23.13 5.24
CA ASP A 91 19.42 24.17 6.09
C ASP A 91 18.54 25.42 6.21
N THR A 92 17.74 25.70 5.18
CA THR A 92 16.84 26.88 5.13
C THR A 92 15.42 26.60 5.60
N LEU A 93 15.02 25.34 5.79
CA LEU A 93 13.65 24.96 6.09
C LEU A 93 13.37 25.05 7.60
N PRO A 94 12.47 25.94 8.06
CA PRO A 94 12.18 26.02 9.47
C PRO A 94 11.36 24.81 9.93
N VAL A 95 11.69 24.26 11.10
CA VAL A 95 11.06 23.05 11.66
C VAL A 95 9.53 23.16 11.75
N CYS A 96 9.00 24.37 11.97
CA CYS A 96 7.57 24.62 12.05
C CYS A 96 6.81 24.30 10.75
N THR A 97 7.48 24.23 9.60
CA THR A 97 6.86 23.83 8.31
C THR A 97 6.47 22.35 8.27
N PHE A 98 7.11 21.51 9.08
CA PHE A 98 6.74 20.11 9.25
C PHE A 98 5.59 19.92 10.24
N LEU A 99 5.28 20.95 11.03
CA LEU A 99 4.20 20.89 11.99
C LEU A 99 2.87 21.22 11.29
N PRO A 100 1.76 20.58 11.71
CA PRO A 100 0.44 20.93 11.20
C PRO A 100 0.17 22.42 11.38
N SER A 101 -0.32 23.05 10.31
CA SER A 101 -0.79 24.43 10.35
C SER A 101 -2.07 24.54 11.18
N ALA A 102 -2.46 25.78 11.52
CA ALA A 102 -3.73 26.02 12.20
C ALA A 102 -4.94 25.56 11.36
N SER A 103 -4.84 25.66 10.02
CA SER A 103 -5.84 25.12 9.10
C SER A 103 -5.89 23.60 9.14
N ASP A 104 -4.74 22.92 9.17
CA ASP A 104 -4.69 21.46 9.26
C ASP A 104 -5.30 20.97 10.57
N CYS A 105 -4.99 21.66 11.68
CA CYS A 105 -5.59 21.38 12.98
C CYS A 105 -7.12 21.54 12.96
N THR A 106 -7.63 22.54 12.23
CA THR A 106 -9.06 22.78 12.10
C THR A 106 -9.74 21.67 11.29
N ALA A 107 -9.19 21.36 10.11
CA ALA A 107 -9.69 20.27 9.26
C ALA A 107 -9.65 18.92 10.00
N LEU A 108 -8.59 18.68 10.78
CA LEU A 108 -8.47 17.46 11.59
C LEU A 108 -9.57 17.38 12.67
N LYS A 109 -9.91 18.48 13.33
CA LYS A 109 -11.00 18.53 14.32
C LYS A 109 -12.37 18.26 13.68
N GLU A 110 -12.63 18.81 12.50
CA GLU A 110 -13.86 18.56 11.75
C GLU A 110 -13.98 17.07 11.40
N ASN A 111 -12.90 16.47 10.88
CA ASN A 111 -12.82 15.04 10.60
C ASN A 111 -13.06 14.17 11.84
N TYR A 112 -12.46 14.53 12.98
CA TYR A 112 -12.70 13.82 14.24
C TYR A 112 -14.12 13.95 14.75
N THR A 113 -14.79 15.09 14.52
CA THR A 113 -16.19 15.29 14.90
C THR A 113 -17.09 14.28 14.19
N ILE A 114 -16.83 14.01 12.91
CA ILE A 114 -17.54 12.98 12.14
C ILE A 114 -17.30 11.59 12.74
N LEU A 115 -16.05 11.25 13.08
CA LEU A 115 -15.74 9.95 13.68
C LEU A 115 -16.38 9.76 15.07
N ALA A 116 -16.34 10.81 15.91
CA ALA A 116 -16.99 10.80 17.21
C ALA A 116 -18.51 10.63 17.07
N ALA A 117 -19.13 11.34 16.13
CA ALA A 117 -20.56 11.20 15.85
C ALA A 117 -20.94 9.76 15.45
N ARG A 118 -20.12 9.06 14.66
CA ARG A 118 -20.34 7.65 14.31
C ARG A 118 -20.35 6.74 15.53
N ILE A 119 -19.37 6.91 16.43
CA ILE A 119 -19.25 6.11 17.65
C ILE A 119 -20.46 6.37 18.55
N ILE A 120 -20.79 7.64 18.78
CA ILE A 120 -21.93 8.04 19.63
C ILE A 120 -23.24 7.45 19.11
N VAL A 121 -23.51 7.53 17.80
CA VAL A 121 -24.74 6.99 17.21
C VAL A 121 -24.77 5.46 17.18
N ALA A 122 -23.62 4.81 17.01
CA ALA A 122 -23.51 3.36 17.03
C ALA A 122 -23.75 2.77 18.43
N ASP A 123 -23.18 3.41 19.47
CA ASP A 123 -23.13 2.84 20.82
C ASP A 123 -24.24 3.35 21.75
N ILE A 124 -24.82 4.52 21.50
CA ILE A 124 -25.85 5.11 22.36
C ILE A 124 -27.23 5.01 21.67
N PRO A 125 -28.14 4.13 22.14
CA PRO A 125 -29.43 3.89 21.52
C PRO A 125 -30.28 5.16 21.31
N PHE A 126 -30.17 6.12 22.23
CA PHE A 126 -30.88 7.39 22.15
C PHE A 126 -30.60 8.14 20.84
N PHE A 127 -29.38 8.08 20.31
CA PHE A 127 -28.98 8.82 19.11
C PHE A 127 -29.14 8.01 17.81
N GLN A 128 -29.66 6.79 17.84
CA GLN A 128 -29.81 5.95 16.64
C GLN A 128 -30.68 6.57 15.55
N HIS A 129 -31.67 7.39 15.93
CA HIS A 129 -32.51 8.12 14.97
C HIS A 129 -31.72 9.12 14.11
N LEU A 130 -30.50 9.51 14.54
CA LEU A 130 -29.63 10.42 13.79
C LEU A 130 -28.71 9.69 12.80
N LYS A 131 -28.76 8.36 12.73
CA LYS A 131 -27.87 7.53 11.89
C LYS A 131 -27.89 7.92 10.42
N GLU A 132 -29.03 8.33 9.89
CA GLU A 132 -29.16 8.77 8.50
C GLU A 132 -28.42 10.09 8.21
N PHE A 133 -28.21 10.93 9.22
CA PHE A 133 -27.54 12.22 9.09
C PHE A 133 -26.03 12.16 9.36
N VAL A 134 -25.51 11.05 9.88
CA VAL A 134 -24.09 10.90 10.14
C VAL A 134 -23.38 10.42 8.87
N LEU A 135 -22.39 11.20 8.42
CA LEU A 135 -21.56 10.85 7.27
C LEU A 135 -20.77 9.56 7.55
N ASP A 136 -20.95 8.54 6.72
CA ASP A 136 -20.26 7.23 6.84
C ASP A 136 -18.82 7.25 6.30
N HIS A 137 -18.52 8.14 5.35
CA HIS A 137 -17.15 8.35 4.84
C HIS A 137 -16.79 9.84 4.82
N ILE A 138 -15.58 10.16 5.28
CA ILE A 138 -15.03 11.52 5.19
C ILE A 138 -14.63 11.74 3.73
N GLN A 139 -15.29 12.68 3.06
CA GLN A 139 -15.05 12.94 1.66
C GLN A 139 -13.68 13.59 1.45
N HIS A 140 -12.94 13.09 0.47
CA HIS A 140 -11.70 13.68 0.00
C HIS A 140 -11.69 13.72 -1.53
N GLN A 141 -10.79 14.52 -2.10
CA GLN A 141 -10.68 14.77 -3.55
C GLN A 141 -10.54 13.51 -4.44
N TYR A 142 -10.20 12.36 -3.85
CA TYR A 142 -9.98 11.10 -4.55
C TYR A 142 -10.89 9.97 -4.06
N SER A 143 -11.98 10.28 -3.35
CA SER A 143 -12.85 9.26 -2.74
C SER A 143 -13.44 8.32 -3.78
N GLU A 144 -13.85 8.82 -4.94
CA GLU A 144 -14.43 8.00 -6.00
C GLU A 144 -13.42 7.00 -6.59
N GLN A 145 -12.17 7.44 -6.83
CA GLN A 145 -11.10 6.57 -7.31
C GLN A 145 -10.72 5.55 -6.23
N MET A 146 -10.55 5.99 -4.99
CA MET A 146 -10.12 5.12 -3.88
C MET A 146 -11.17 4.09 -3.44
N LYS A 147 -12.45 4.35 -3.72
CA LYS A 147 -13.56 3.42 -3.46
C LYS A 147 -13.53 2.18 -4.36
N GLN A 148 -12.86 2.25 -5.51
CA GLN A 148 -12.79 1.13 -6.46
C GLN A 148 -11.96 -0.03 -5.91
N LYS A 149 -12.29 -1.27 -6.30
CA LYS A 149 -11.56 -2.49 -5.87
C LYS A 149 -10.09 -2.42 -6.30
N SER A 150 -9.16 -2.79 -5.40
CA SER A 150 -7.72 -2.81 -5.71
C SER A 150 -7.43 -3.85 -6.79
N VAL A 151 -6.62 -3.48 -7.77
CA VAL A 151 -6.07 -4.43 -8.73
C VAL A 151 -4.66 -4.80 -8.29
N THR A 152 -4.46 -6.07 -7.96
CA THR A 152 -3.19 -6.60 -7.49
C THR A 152 -2.66 -7.64 -8.45
N VAL A 153 -1.34 -7.65 -8.63
CA VAL A 153 -0.59 -8.68 -9.35
C VAL A 153 0.33 -9.32 -8.33
N SER A 154 0.26 -10.63 -8.13
CA SER A 154 1.19 -11.34 -7.25
C SER A 154 2.40 -11.82 -8.07
N PRO A 155 3.62 -11.29 -7.86
CA PRO A 155 4.75 -11.65 -8.69
C PRO A 155 5.49 -12.92 -8.24
N PHE A 156 5.21 -13.51 -7.08
CA PHE A 156 6.05 -14.61 -6.56
C PHE A 156 5.27 -15.72 -5.84
N TYR A 157 5.48 -16.95 -6.30
CA TYR A 157 5.24 -18.16 -5.50
C TYR A 157 6.23 -18.19 -4.35
N THR A 158 5.72 -18.34 -3.12
CA THR A 158 6.54 -18.40 -1.91
C THR A 158 7.37 -19.68 -1.93
N THR A 159 8.69 -19.59 -2.11
CA THR A 159 9.58 -20.71 -1.75
C THR A 159 9.72 -20.74 -0.22
N PRO A 160 9.34 -21.83 0.46
CA PRO A 160 9.55 -21.95 1.90
C PRO A 160 11.05 -21.92 2.22
N GLN A 161 11.48 -20.93 2.99
CA GLN A 161 12.77 -20.98 3.69
C GLN A 161 12.53 -21.69 5.02
N VAL A 162 12.68 -23.01 5.04
CA VAL A 162 12.69 -23.76 6.29
C VAL A 162 14.07 -23.61 6.90
N ALA A 163 14.21 -22.69 7.86
CA ALA A 163 15.35 -22.70 8.75
C ALA A 163 15.17 -23.90 9.70
N SER A 164 15.90 -24.99 9.45
CA SER A 164 16.10 -25.99 10.49
C SER A 164 17.12 -25.43 11.46
N ASP A 165 16.73 -25.17 12.70
CA ASP A 165 17.66 -24.90 13.79
C ASP A 165 18.48 -26.16 14.06
N LYS A 166 19.52 -26.38 13.24
CA LYS A 166 20.61 -27.26 13.62
C LYS A 166 21.37 -26.53 14.71
N VAL A 167 21.16 -26.94 15.95
CA VAL A 167 21.97 -26.55 17.10
C VAL A 167 23.44 -26.65 16.69
N ALA A 168 24.11 -25.52 16.54
CA ALA A 168 25.55 -25.46 16.38
C ALA A 168 26.16 -25.89 17.73
N THR A 169 26.47 -27.18 17.85
CA THR A 169 27.31 -27.66 18.96
C THR A 169 28.72 -27.14 18.74
N TYR A 170 29.05 -26.01 19.37
CA TYR A 170 30.45 -25.60 19.54
C TYR A 170 31.13 -26.61 20.47
N ARG A 171 31.99 -27.46 19.90
CA ARG A 171 33.04 -28.14 20.68
C ARG A 171 34.24 -27.20 20.73
N PHE A 172 34.52 -26.66 21.91
CA PHE A 172 35.82 -26.09 22.19
C PHE A 172 36.84 -27.24 22.36
N PRO A 173 38.10 -27.05 21.89
CA PRO A 173 39.17 -28.04 22.05
C PRO A 173 39.54 -28.28 23.51
#